data_AF-A0A934TC56-F1
#
_entry.id   AF-A0A934TC56-F1
#
_cell.length_a   1.000
_cell.length_b   1.000
_cell.length_c   1.000
_cell.angle_alpha   90.00
_cell.angle_beta   90.00
_cell.angle_gamma   90.00
#
_symmetry.space_group_name_H-M   'P 1'
#
loop_
_entity.id
_entity.type
_entity.pdbx_description
1 polymer ?
#
loop_
_entity_poly.entity_id
_entity_poly.type
_entity_poly.pdbx_seq_one_letter_code
_entity_poly.pdbx_strand_id
1 'polypeptide(L)'
;MSKYSSVKKYEFFEQIEHDSTLAFFFNKVFKNMDLARIISSPKSFNESSYLKSRKKRKKYNNDTYKMFYQTCLFEMYAHAVIKKLEDWQKIIHEYLSEFNGSWEYYARSKRIDMINKYGGDDDDYDDNGNIVKNVPDDKLLSYSIILDLIPDDWRDIVIETKPDDLEYISRYISLNSSFSIKDMAKSIGFENLKTYRMQNGVMVENTEDDELLHSIENTTKSENATVMLLTICMIINQFVKEINTLQKDEDNKEFLSVLLSRIQNLFDMDIKSEITKLQIELEK
;
A
#
# COMPACT_ATOMS: atom_id res chain seq x y z
N MET A 1 4.20 25.27 27.02
CA MET A 1 3.15 24.22 26.91
C MET A 1 1.96 24.81 26.19
N SER A 2 1.70 24.36 24.96
CA SER A 2 0.41 24.50 24.29
C SER A 2 0.08 23.12 23.70
N LYS A 3 -0.44 22.24 24.55
CA LYS A 3 -1.01 20.94 24.19
C LYS A 3 -2.41 21.21 23.61
N TYR A 4 -2.47 21.70 22.38
CA TYR A 4 -3.68 21.54 21.58
C TYR A 4 -3.34 20.53 20.50
N SER A 5 -3.88 19.33 20.73
CA SER A 5 -3.91 18.18 19.83
C SER A 5 -4.08 18.67 18.38
N SER A 6 -3.18 18.24 17.50
CA SER A 6 -3.48 18.23 16.08
C SER A 6 -4.73 17.37 15.91
N VAL A 7 -5.88 18.00 15.66
CA VAL A 7 -7.07 17.25 15.29
C VAL A 7 -6.74 16.64 13.93
N LYS A 8 -6.36 15.35 13.91
CA LYS A 8 -6.22 14.60 12.65
C LYS A 8 -7.58 14.64 11.97
N LYS A 9 -7.63 15.33 10.83
CA LYS A 9 -8.84 15.48 10.04
C LYS A 9 -8.94 14.31 9.07
N TYR A 10 -9.90 13.41 9.30
CA TYR A 10 -10.11 12.18 8.50
C TYR A 10 -10.44 12.46 7.02
N GLU A 11 -10.76 13.71 6.69
CA GLU A 11 -11.00 14.20 5.33
C GLU A 11 -9.72 14.31 4.48
N PHE A 12 -8.53 14.27 5.10
CA PHE A 12 -7.23 14.26 4.43
C PHE A 12 -6.53 12.92 4.62
N PHE A 13 -5.64 12.59 3.68
CA PHE A 13 -4.73 11.46 3.83
C PHE A 13 -3.61 11.79 4.81
N GLU A 14 -3.26 10.82 5.65
CA GLU A 14 -2.06 10.83 6.47
C GLU A 14 -0.84 10.59 5.58
N GLN A 15 0.13 11.50 5.67
CA GLN A 15 1.38 11.38 4.93
C GLN A 15 2.16 10.15 5.41
N ILE A 16 2.71 9.40 4.46
CA ILE A 16 3.68 8.35 4.75
C ILE A 16 5.02 9.02 5.08
N GLU A 17 5.48 8.86 6.32
CA GLU A 17 6.78 9.35 6.81
C GLU A 17 7.88 8.34 6.50
N HIS A 18 8.29 8.25 5.23
CA HIS A 18 9.37 7.39 4.77
C HIS A 18 10.11 8.03 3.59
N ASP A 19 11.43 7.89 3.53
CA ASP A 19 12.29 8.65 2.60
C ASP A 19 12.41 8.02 1.19
N SER A 20 11.72 6.91 0.94
CA SER A 20 11.75 6.21 -0.36
C SER A 20 10.98 6.93 -1.46
N THR A 21 11.41 6.71 -2.71
CA THR A 21 10.71 7.18 -3.91
C THR A 21 9.29 6.61 -3.98
N LEU A 22 9.08 5.37 -3.53
CA LEU A 22 7.75 4.75 -3.44
C LEU A 22 6.83 5.49 -2.47
N ALA A 23 7.31 5.86 -1.28
CA ALA A 23 6.52 6.64 -0.32
C ALA A 23 6.21 8.04 -0.86
N PHE A 24 7.17 8.68 -1.54
CA PHE A 24 6.94 9.94 -2.23
C PHE A 24 5.86 9.82 -3.32
N PHE A 25 5.88 8.72 -4.08
CA PHE A 25 4.87 8.41 -5.08
C PHE A 25 3.47 8.28 -4.46
N PHE A 26 3.32 7.46 -3.41
CA PHE A 26 2.03 7.32 -2.72
C PHE A 26 1.52 8.65 -2.15
N ASN A 27 2.39 9.44 -1.51
CA ASN A 27 2.05 10.76 -1.01
C ASN A 27 1.62 11.72 -2.14
N LYS A 28 2.16 11.59 -3.35
CA LYS A 28 1.71 12.34 -4.52
C LYS A 28 0.32 11.89 -4.99
N VAL A 29 0.04 10.58 -4.97
CA VAL A 29 -1.30 10.05 -5.27
C VAL A 29 -2.32 10.54 -4.23
N PHE A 30 -1.98 10.52 -2.94
CA PHE A 30 -2.81 11.07 -1.86
C PHE A 30 -3.19 12.52 -2.12
N LYS A 31 -2.22 13.38 -2.44
CA LYS A 31 -2.48 14.80 -2.78
C LYS A 31 -3.44 14.96 -3.96
N ASN A 32 -3.31 14.10 -4.98
CA ASN A 32 -4.22 14.12 -6.13
C ASN A 32 -5.64 13.63 -5.78
N MET A 33 -5.80 12.95 -4.65
CA MET A 33 -7.06 12.37 -4.17
C MET A 33 -7.69 13.13 -3.00
N ASP A 34 -6.97 14.05 -2.35
CA ASP A 34 -7.45 14.82 -1.19
C ASP A 34 -8.83 15.43 -1.45
N LEU A 35 -9.02 16.05 -2.62
CA LEU A 35 -10.29 16.67 -2.97
C LEU A 35 -11.44 15.67 -3.03
N ALA A 36 -11.21 14.49 -3.63
CA ALA A 36 -12.21 13.44 -3.68
C ALA A 36 -12.55 12.94 -2.27
N ARG A 37 -11.55 12.77 -1.41
CA ARG A 37 -11.75 12.36 -0.01
C ARG A 37 -12.54 13.39 0.79
N ILE A 38 -12.21 14.69 0.64
CA ILE A 38 -12.93 15.78 1.31
C ILE A 38 -14.40 15.82 0.88
N ILE A 39 -14.67 15.79 -0.43
CA ILE A 39 -16.04 15.89 -0.96
C ILE A 39 -16.87 14.66 -0.61
N SER A 40 -16.23 13.47 -0.55
CA SER A 40 -16.92 12.23 -0.17
C SER A 40 -17.02 11.97 1.32
N SER A 41 -16.32 12.76 2.13
CA SER A 41 -16.25 12.53 3.57
C SER A 41 -17.64 12.56 4.22
N PRO A 42 -17.97 11.54 5.04
CA PRO A 42 -19.22 11.54 5.78
C PRO A 42 -19.21 12.68 6.79
N LYS A 43 -20.35 13.37 6.97
CA LYS A 43 -20.46 14.47 7.94
C LYS A 43 -20.99 14.02 9.30
N SER A 44 -21.59 12.84 9.38
CA SER A 44 -22.07 12.25 10.63
C SER A 44 -22.23 10.72 10.53
N PHE A 45 -22.21 10.03 11.67
CA PHE A 45 -22.51 8.59 11.76
C PHE A 45 -23.93 8.22 11.28
N ASN A 46 -24.88 9.17 11.34
CA ASN A 46 -26.30 8.98 11.01
C ASN A 46 -26.65 9.34 9.56
N GLU A 47 -25.67 9.63 8.72
CA GLU A 47 -25.94 10.05 7.36
C GLU A 47 -26.47 8.87 6.50
N SER A 48 -26.28 7.62 6.94
CA SER A 48 -26.97 6.44 6.39
C SER A 48 -28.47 6.35 6.75
N SER A 49 -28.89 6.93 7.88
CA SER A 49 -30.28 6.84 8.39
C SER A 49 -31.19 7.97 7.88
N TYR A 50 -30.63 9.13 7.53
CA TYR A 50 -31.34 10.24 6.86
C TYR A 50 -31.78 9.92 5.42
N LEU A 51 -31.36 8.79 4.84
CA LEU A 51 -31.55 8.44 3.42
C LEU A 51 -32.74 7.52 3.14
N LYS A 52 -33.46 7.04 4.17
CA LYS A 52 -34.70 6.26 3.97
C LYS A 52 -35.90 7.11 3.53
N SER A 53 -35.83 8.45 3.62
CA SER A 53 -36.98 9.35 3.46
C SER A 53 -37.13 10.03 2.09
N ARG A 54 -36.17 9.95 1.15
CA ARG A 54 -36.30 10.56 -0.20
C ARG A 54 -35.90 9.61 -1.34
N LYS A 55 -36.90 9.07 -2.03
CA LYS A 55 -36.79 8.09 -3.15
C LYS A 55 -36.02 8.57 -4.41
N LYS A 56 -35.49 9.80 -4.48
CA LYS A 56 -34.78 10.34 -5.66
C LYS A 56 -33.27 10.63 -5.47
N ARG A 57 -32.68 10.38 -4.29
CA ARG A 57 -31.23 10.59 -4.01
C ARG A 57 -30.44 9.30 -3.72
N LYS A 58 -30.96 8.13 -4.09
CA LYS A 58 -30.41 6.83 -3.66
C LYS A 58 -29.13 6.38 -4.40
N LYS A 59 -28.93 6.76 -5.67
CA LYS A 59 -27.77 6.27 -6.46
C LYS A 59 -26.51 7.11 -6.20
N TYR A 60 -26.62 8.44 -6.31
CA TYR A 60 -25.51 9.38 -6.09
C TYR A 60 -24.85 9.23 -4.70
N ASN A 61 -25.65 9.05 -3.64
CA ASN A 61 -25.11 9.00 -2.28
C ASN A 61 -24.44 7.65 -1.93
N ASN A 62 -24.80 6.54 -2.56
CA ASN A 62 -24.16 5.26 -2.31
C ASN A 62 -22.74 5.24 -2.91
N ASP A 63 -22.58 5.86 -4.07
CA ASP A 63 -21.29 5.98 -4.77
C ASP A 63 -20.31 6.90 -4.01
N THR A 64 -20.83 7.94 -3.33
CA THR A 64 -20.02 8.85 -2.49
C THR A 64 -19.46 8.16 -1.23
N TYR A 65 -20.26 7.42 -0.46
CA TYR A 65 -19.73 6.69 0.71
C TYR A 65 -18.77 5.59 0.32
N LYS A 66 -19.07 4.90 -0.79
CA LYS A 66 -18.16 3.90 -1.37
C LYS A 66 -16.83 4.56 -1.73
N MET A 67 -16.84 5.74 -2.35
CA MET A 67 -15.63 6.50 -2.66
C MET A 67 -14.80 6.78 -1.41
N PHE A 68 -15.41 7.35 -0.37
CA PHE A 68 -14.69 7.64 0.87
C PHE A 68 -14.10 6.38 1.52
N TYR A 69 -14.88 5.30 1.62
CA TYR A 69 -14.40 4.03 2.17
C TYR A 69 -13.23 3.47 1.37
N GLN A 70 -13.31 3.50 0.04
CA GLN A 70 -12.21 3.07 -0.83
C GLN A 70 -10.95 3.93 -0.60
N THR A 71 -11.09 5.25 -0.44
CA THR A 71 -9.93 6.09 -0.11
C THR A 71 -9.28 5.76 1.23
N CYS A 72 -10.07 5.37 2.24
CA CYS A 72 -9.55 4.92 3.53
C CYS A 72 -8.82 3.58 3.41
N LEU A 73 -9.38 2.62 2.68
CA LEU A 73 -8.72 1.33 2.43
C LEU A 73 -7.41 1.51 1.67
N PHE A 74 -7.40 2.40 0.67
CA PHE A 74 -6.20 2.68 -0.10
C PHE A 74 -5.11 3.34 0.74
N GLU A 75 -5.48 4.28 1.62
CA GLU A 75 -4.54 4.84 2.59
C GLU A 75 -3.92 3.75 3.47
N MET A 76 -4.76 2.89 4.06
CA MET A 76 -4.29 1.77 4.87
C MET A 76 -3.36 0.84 4.08
N TYR A 77 -3.72 0.51 2.83
CA TYR A 77 -2.91 -0.31 1.94
C TYR A 77 -1.54 0.32 1.69
N ALA A 78 -1.48 1.58 1.28
CA ALA A 78 -0.22 2.25 0.94
C ALA A 78 0.72 2.38 2.15
N HIS A 79 0.20 2.71 3.34
CA HIS A 79 0.98 2.69 4.58
C HIS A 79 1.47 1.28 4.92
N ALA A 80 0.59 0.27 4.78
CA ALA A 80 0.94 -1.11 5.06
C ALA A 80 1.98 -1.66 4.07
N VAL A 81 1.94 -1.28 2.79
CA VAL A 81 2.92 -1.67 1.78
C VAL A 81 4.32 -1.28 2.22
N ILE A 82 4.53 -0.02 2.60
CA ILE A 82 5.85 0.48 3.03
C ILE A 82 6.35 -0.34 4.22
N LYS A 83 5.52 -0.44 5.26
CA LYS A 83 5.87 -1.19 6.46
C LYS A 83 6.18 -2.66 6.16
N LYS A 84 5.37 -3.32 5.33
CA LYS A 84 5.53 -4.74 5.00
C LYS A 84 6.84 -4.99 4.25
N LEU A 85 7.20 -4.10 3.31
CA LEU A 85 8.46 -4.19 2.59
C LEU A 85 9.66 -3.97 3.51
N GLU A 86 9.59 -3.03 4.46
CA GLU A 86 10.62 -2.83 5.49
C GLU A 86 10.77 -4.08 6.38
N ASP A 87 9.65 -4.63 6.86
CA ASP A 87 9.62 -5.83 7.68
C ASP A 87 10.24 -7.02 6.93
N TRP A 88 9.88 -7.21 5.66
CA TRP A 88 10.49 -8.23 4.80
C TRP A 88 11.99 -8.03 4.60
N GLN A 89 12.44 -6.80 4.32
CA GLN A 89 13.88 -6.52 4.21
C GLN A 89 14.62 -6.88 5.49
N LYS A 90 14.07 -6.49 6.65
CA LYS A 90 14.67 -6.78 7.95
C LYS A 90 14.77 -8.28 8.21
N ILE A 91 13.67 -9.02 8.03
CA ILE A 91 13.61 -10.48 8.24
C ILE A 91 14.61 -11.19 7.31
N ILE A 92 14.63 -10.84 6.03
CA ILE A 92 15.54 -11.44 5.06
C ILE A 92 17.00 -11.10 5.40
N HIS A 93 17.28 -9.85 5.77
CA HIS A 93 18.63 -9.43 6.13
C HIS A 93 19.14 -10.19 7.37
N GLU A 94 18.31 -10.32 8.41
CA GLU A 94 18.62 -11.09 9.61
C GLU A 94 18.93 -12.56 9.24
N TYR A 95 18.07 -13.19 8.44
CA TYR A 95 18.26 -14.56 7.95
C TYR A 95 19.57 -14.77 7.19
N LEU A 96 19.90 -13.86 6.28
CA LEU A 96 21.11 -13.97 5.46
C LEU A 96 22.39 -13.68 6.25
N SER A 97 22.35 -12.71 7.17
CA SER A 97 23.54 -12.23 7.89
C SER A 97 23.82 -12.99 9.19
N GLU A 98 22.81 -13.21 10.03
CA GLU A 98 22.97 -13.84 11.35
C GLU A 98 22.90 -15.36 11.24
N PHE A 99 22.06 -15.88 10.35
CA PHE A 99 21.83 -17.33 10.20
C PHE A 99 22.51 -17.92 8.96
N ASN A 100 23.28 -17.11 8.21
CA ASN A 100 23.97 -17.48 6.97
C ASN A 100 23.04 -18.10 5.90
N GLY A 101 21.74 -17.85 6.01
CA GLY A 101 20.72 -18.42 5.14
C GLY A 101 20.38 -19.89 5.42
N SER A 102 20.65 -20.41 6.62
CA SER A 102 20.24 -21.75 7.07
C SER A 102 18.84 -21.72 7.68
N TRP A 103 17.88 -22.43 7.07
CA TRP A 103 16.49 -22.50 7.54
C TRP A 103 16.42 -23.15 8.92
N GLU A 104 17.17 -24.23 9.13
CA GLU A 104 17.13 -25.00 10.37
C GLU A 104 17.69 -24.17 11.52
N TYR A 105 18.82 -23.49 11.31
CA TYR A 105 19.41 -22.65 12.34
C TYR A 105 18.50 -21.48 12.71
N TYR A 106 17.89 -20.84 11.71
CA TYR A 106 16.89 -19.79 11.91
C TYR A 106 15.69 -20.29 12.74
N ALA A 107 15.05 -21.37 12.29
CA ALA A 107 13.85 -21.91 12.92
C ALA A 107 14.10 -22.37 14.37
N ARG A 108 15.25 -23.02 14.63
CA ARG A 108 15.65 -23.39 16.00
C ARG A 108 15.81 -22.16 16.89
N SER A 109 16.42 -21.09 16.38
CA SER A 109 16.58 -19.83 17.13
C SER A 109 15.23 -19.18 17.41
N LYS A 110 14.38 -19.03 16.40
CA LYS A 110 13.04 -18.43 16.54
C LYS A 110 12.14 -19.21 17.49
N ARG A 111 12.20 -20.55 17.47
CA ARG A 111 11.52 -21.38 18.47
C ARG A 111 11.97 -21.05 19.89
N ILE A 112 13.28 -21.00 20.13
CA ILE A 112 13.82 -20.68 21.47
C ILE A 112 13.38 -19.28 21.91
N ASP A 113 13.42 -18.29 21.03
CA ASP A 113 12.97 -16.93 21.33
C ASP A 113 11.48 -16.89 21.71
N MET A 114 10.64 -17.63 20.99
CA MET A 114 9.20 -17.72 21.27
C MET A 114 8.92 -18.38 22.62
N ILE A 115 9.59 -19.50 22.91
CA ILE A 115 9.47 -20.20 24.21
C ILE A 115 9.92 -19.28 25.36
N ASN A 116 11.05 -18.59 25.21
CA ASN A 116 11.55 -17.66 26.22
C ASN A 116 10.58 -16.49 26.47
N LYS A 117 9.90 -16.02 25.43
CA LYS A 117 9.06 -14.81 25.50
C LYS A 117 7.64 -15.11 25.98
N TYR A 118 7.07 -16.24 25.59
CA TYR A 118 5.65 -16.54 25.81
C TYR A 118 5.40 -17.83 26.58
N GLY A 119 6.45 -18.61 26.91
CA GLY A 119 6.32 -19.97 27.39
C GLY A 119 6.28 -20.98 26.22
N GLY A 120 6.51 -22.24 26.56
CA GLY A 120 6.46 -23.37 25.62
C GLY A 120 5.53 -24.44 26.18
N ASP A 121 5.27 -25.45 25.37
CA ASP A 121 4.49 -26.62 25.79
C ASP A 121 5.32 -27.51 26.73
N ASP A 122 4.66 -28.43 27.45
CA ASP A 122 5.36 -29.32 28.41
C ASP A 122 6.48 -30.13 27.73
N ASP A 123 6.32 -30.47 26.45
CA ASP A 123 7.29 -31.24 25.67
C ASP A 123 8.40 -30.38 25.03
N ASP A 124 8.38 -29.07 25.25
CA ASP A 124 9.48 -28.17 24.91
C ASP A 124 10.58 -28.18 25.99
N TYR A 125 10.33 -28.75 27.16
CA TYR A 125 11.25 -28.78 28.30
C TYR A 125 11.69 -30.21 28.66
N ASP A 126 12.94 -30.35 29.11
CA ASP A 126 13.45 -31.58 29.70
C ASP A 126 12.98 -31.76 31.16
N ASP A 127 13.28 -32.92 31.76
CA ASP A 127 12.91 -33.22 33.15
C ASP A 127 13.49 -32.23 34.19
N ASN A 128 14.50 -31.44 33.80
CA ASN A 128 15.12 -30.42 34.64
C ASN A 128 14.54 -29.01 34.38
N GLY A 129 13.57 -28.89 33.48
CA GLY A 129 12.95 -27.62 33.07
C GLY A 129 13.78 -26.79 32.08
N ASN A 130 14.77 -27.37 31.42
CA ASN A 130 15.53 -26.68 30.36
C ASN A 130 14.87 -26.87 28.99
N ILE A 131 14.96 -25.86 28.13
CA ILE A 131 14.44 -25.96 26.75
C ILE A 131 15.20 -27.04 25.96
N VAL A 132 14.46 -28.01 25.41
CA VAL A 132 14.97 -29.04 24.50
C VAL A 132 15.41 -28.38 23.19
N LYS A 133 16.69 -28.51 22.86
CA LYS A 133 17.29 -27.88 21.66
C LYS A 133 17.11 -28.73 20.38
N ASN A 134 17.21 -30.04 20.52
CA ASN A 134 17.11 -30.98 19.42
C ASN A 134 15.69 -31.52 19.32
N VAL A 135 14.87 -30.82 18.54
CA VAL A 135 13.55 -31.28 18.10
C VAL A 135 13.60 -31.72 16.64
N PRO A 136 12.70 -32.62 16.20
CA PRO A 136 12.59 -32.98 14.80
C PRO A 136 12.05 -31.81 13.96
N ASP A 137 12.30 -31.88 12.65
CA ASP A 137 12.10 -30.78 11.71
C ASP A 137 10.62 -30.37 11.57
N ASP A 138 9.69 -31.31 11.76
CA ASP A 138 8.25 -31.05 11.75
C ASP A 138 7.85 -30.02 12.83
N LYS A 139 8.50 -30.05 14.00
CA LYS A 139 8.31 -29.05 15.06
C LYS A 139 8.94 -27.68 14.75
N LEU A 140 9.82 -27.61 13.75
CA LEU A 140 10.50 -26.37 13.34
C LEU A 140 9.78 -25.64 12.20
N LEU A 141 8.98 -26.33 11.39
CA LEU A 141 8.30 -25.75 10.22
C LEU A 141 7.50 -24.48 10.54
N SER A 142 6.86 -24.43 11.72
CA SER A 142 6.07 -23.28 12.20
C SER A 142 6.91 -22.03 12.49
N TYR A 143 8.23 -22.17 12.55
CA TYR A 143 9.21 -21.11 12.79
C TYR A 143 10.06 -20.81 11.55
N SER A 144 9.64 -21.30 10.38
CA SER A 144 10.33 -21.05 9.12
C SER A 144 10.28 -19.57 8.74
N ILE A 145 11.32 -19.09 8.05
CA ILE A 145 11.34 -17.72 7.51
C ILE A 145 10.16 -17.46 6.57
N ILE A 146 9.70 -18.47 5.84
CA ILE A 146 8.57 -18.32 4.91
C ILE A 146 7.31 -17.87 5.66
N LEU A 147 7.07 -18.39 6.87
CA LEU A 147 5.93 -18.01 7.71
C LEU A 147 6.10 -16.62 8.34
N ASP A 148 7.33 -16.21 8.65
CA ASP A 148 7.60 -14.84 9.11
C ASP A 148 7.39 -13.80 8.00
N LEU A 149 7.64 -14.17 6.73
CA LEU A 149 7.35 -13.33 5.57
C LEU A 149 5.86 -13.35 5.21
N ILE A 150 5.25 -14.53 5.14
CA ILE A 150 3.86 -14.75 4.75
C ILE A 150 3.21 -15.72 5.75
N PRO A 151 2.49 -15.20 6.76
CA PRO A 151 1.76 -16.03 7.71
C PRO A 151 0.57 -16.76 7.05
N ASP A 152 0.37 -18.05 7.37
CA ASP A 152 -0.70 -18.87 6.78
C ASP A 152 -2.13 -18.41 7.18
N ASP A 153 -2.32 -17.85 8.38
CA ASP A 153 -3.65 -17.62 9.00
C ASP A 153 -3.99 -16.14 9.29
N TRP A 154 -3.28 -15.18 8.70
CA TRP A 154 -3.47 -13.76 8.99
C TRP A 154 -4.03 -12.96 7.80
N ARG A 155 -5.11 -12.20 8.05
CA ARG A 155 -5.64 -11.25 7.06
C ARG A 155 -4.69 -10.07 6.91
N ASP A 156 -4.09 -9.90 5.74
CA ASP A 156 -3.13 -8.84 5.46
C ASP A 156 -3.51 -8.11 4.17
N ILE A 157 -3.77 -6.80 4.29
CA ILE A 157 -4.22 -5.97 3.16
C ILE A 157 -3.17 -5.91 2.04
N VAL A 158 -1.88 -6.02 2.34
CA VAL A 158 -0.81 -6.00 1.32
C VAL A 158 -0.81 -7.30 0.54
N ILE A 159 -0.96 -8.43 1.23
CA ILE A 159 -0.91 -9.78 0.65
C ILE A 159 -2.19 -10.10 -0.14
N GLU A 160 -3.35 -9.61 0.32
CA GLU A 160 -4.64 -9.94 -0.27
C GLU A 160 -5.07 -9.02 -1.43
N THR A 161 -4.54 -7.80 -1.51
CA THR A 161 -4.98 -6.80 -2.51
C THR A 161 -4.52 -7.18 -3.92
N LYS A 162 -5.47 -7.29 -4.85
CA LYS A 162 -5.21 -7.51 -6.27
C LYS A 162 -5.31 -6.21 -7.07
N PRO A 163 -4.73 -6.15 -8.29
CA PRO A 163 -4.83 -4.96 -9.14
C PRO A 163 -6.29 -4.54 -9.41
N ASP A 164 -7.19 -5.51 -9.55
CA ASP A 164 -8.62 -5.28 -9.77
C ASP A 164 -9.29 -4.59 -8.56
N ASP A 165 -8.79 -4.81 -7.34
CA ASP A 165 -9.31 -4.15 -6.14
C ASP A 165 -8.98 -2.64 -6.15
N LEU A 166 -7.94 -2.24 -6.88
CA LEU A 166 -7.54 -0.84 -7.04
C LEU A 166 -8.25 -0.13 -8.18
N GLU A 167 -9.11 -0.80 -8.96
CA GLU A 167 -9.81 -0.21 -10.12
C GLU A 167 -10.62 1.04 -9.73
N TYR A 168 -11.26 1.02 -8.55
CA TYR A 168 -12.01 2.18 -8.04
C TYR A 168 -11.09 3.36 -7.77
N ILE A 169 -9.91 3.12 -7.20
CA ILE A 169 -8.91 4.14 -6.92
C ILE A 169 -8.34 4.70 -8.23
N SER A 170 -8.03 3.84 -9.20
CA SER A 170 -7.59 4.21 -10.55
C SER A 170 -8.59 5.13 -11.26
N ARG A 171 -9.89 4.83 -11.13
CA ARG A 171 -10.96 5.68 -11.65
C ARG A 171 -10.99 7.03 -10.95
N TYR A 172 -10.79 7.08 -9.63
CA TYR A 172 -10.79 8.36 -8.89
C TYR A 172 -9.57 9.23 -9.21
N ILE A 173 -8.40 8.63 -9.40
CA ILE A 173 -7.20 9.34 -9.86
C ILE A 173 -7.49 9.99 -11.23
N SER A 174 -8.09 9.23 -12.16
CA SER A 174 -8.48 9.70 -13.50
C SER A 174 -9.64 10.71 -13.53
N LEU A 175 -10.60 10.59 -12.61
CA LEU A 175 -11.71 11.56 -12.51
C LEU A 175 -11.21 12.91 -11.98
N ASN A 176 -10.28 12.93 -11.02
CA ASN A 176 -9.73 14.18 -10.50
C ASN A 176 -8.84 14.92 -11.51
N SER A 177 -8.22 14.24 -12.48
CA SER A 177 -7.45 14.91 -13.54
C SER A 177 -8.33 15.60 -14.59
N SER A 178 -9.56 15.14 -14.78
CA SER A 178 -10.53 15.71 -15.72
C SER A 178 -11.44 16.77 -15.08
N PHE A 179 -11.53 16.83 -13.75
CA PHE A 179 -12.30 17.82 -13.01
C PHE A 179 -11.46 19.10 -12.79
N SER A 180 -11.71 20.15 -13.58
CA SER A 180 -11.02 21.43 -13.36
C SER A 180 -11.55 22.15 -12.11
N ILE A 181 -10.74 23.07 -11.56
CA ILE A 181 -11.20 23.99 -10.51
C ILE A 181 -12.45 24.77 -10.95
N LYS A 182 -12.63 25.03 -12.25
CA LYS A 182 -13.84 25.67 -12.79
C LYS A 182 -15.05 24.73 -12.78
N ASP A 183 -14.88 23.45 -13.11
CA ASP A 183 -15.96 22.45 -13.04
C ASP A 183 -16.41 22.23 -11.61
N MET A 184 -15.46 22.26 -10.67
CA MET A 184 -15.74 22.29 -9.25
C MET A 184 -16.48 23.56 -8.85
N ALA A 185 -15.99 24.75 -9.22
CA ALA A 185 -16.64 26.03 -8.94
C ALA A 185 -18.10 26.03 -9.45
N LYS A 186 -18.33 25.56 -10.67
CA LYS A 186 -19.68 25.38 -11.24
C LYS A 186 -20.53 24.43 -10.41
N SER A 187 -19.98 23.31 -9.95
CA SER A 187 -20.70 22.31 -9.14
C SER A 187 -21.16 22.84 -7.77
N ILE A 188 -20.49 23.88 -7.25
CA ILE A 188 -20.84 24.56 -5.99
C ILE A 188 -21.48 25.95 -6.22
N GLY A 189 -21.83 26.31 -7.45
CA GLY A 189 -22.60 27.52 -7.79
C GLY A 189 -21.81 28.77 -8.17
N PHE A 190 -20.49 28.66 -8.38
CA PHE A 190 -19.66 29.74 -8.92
C PHE A 190 -19.51 29.61 -10.44
N GLU A 191 -20.12 30.52 -11.18
CA GLU A 191 -19.93 30.64 -12.64
C GLU A 191 -18.72 31.54 -12.95
N ASN A 192 -17.93 31.16 -13.96
CA ASN A 192 -16.85 31.97 -14.54
C ASN A 192 -15.63 32.25 -13.63
N LEU A 193 -15.13 31.23 -12.92
CA LEU A 193 -13.86 31.35 -12.23
C LEU A 193 -12.72 31.56 -13.24
N LYS A 194 -11.96 32.66 -13.12
CA LYS A 194 -10.76 32.91 -13.94
C LYS A 194 -9.55 32.19 -13.32
N THR A 195 -8.71 31.60 -14.16
CA THR A 195 -7.45 30.97 -13.73
C THR A 195 -6.27 31.78 -14.24
N TYR A 196 -5.17 31.79 -13.49
CA TYR A 196 -4.00 32.62 -13.78
C TYR A 196 -2.72 31.79 -13.61
N ARG A 197 -1.69 32.09 -14.40
CA ARG A 197 -0.33 31.56 -14.26
C ARG A 197 0.68 32.68 -14.05
N MET A 198 1.78 32.35 -13.37
CA MET A 198 2.90 33.27 -13.24
C MET A 198 3.83 33.12 -14.46
N GLN A 199 4.02 34.20 -15.22
CA GLN A 199 4.92 34.24 -16.37
C GLN A 199 5.84 35.46 -16.22
N ASN A 200 7.15 35.22 -16.12
CA ASN A 200 8.17 36.27 -15.91
C ASN A 200 7.88 37.18 -14.69
N GLY A 201 7.33 36.63 -13.62
CA GLY A 201 6.97 37.37 -12.40
C GLY A 201 5.67 38.19 -12.49
N VAL A 202 4.93 38.07 -13.59
CA VAL A 202 3.61 38.70 -13.78
C VAL A 202 2.52 37.63 -13.83
N MET A 203 1.39 37.88 -13.18
CA MET A 203 0.21 37.03 -13.27
C MET A 203 -0.52 37.27 -14.59
N VAL A 204 -0.64 36.24 -15.41
CA VAL A 204 -1.31 36.26 -16.71
C VAL A 204 -2.53 35.34 -16.64
N GLU A 205 -3.68 35.82 -17.11
CA GLU A 205 -4.90 34.99 -17.20
C GLU A 205 -4.68 33.86 -18.20
N ASN A 206 -5.06 32.64 -17.82
CA ASN A 206 -4.95 31.49 -18.72
C ASN A 206 -5.97 31.62 -19.86
N THR A 207 -5.51 31.34 -21.06
CA THR A 207 -6.37 31.22 -22.25
C THR A 207 -7.06 29.85 -22.28
N GLU A 208 -8.05 29.67 -23.17
CA GLU A 208 -8.70 28.37 -23.38
C GLU A 208 -7.68 27.29 -23.81
N ASP A 209 -6.70 27.65 -24.64
CA ASP A 209 -5.63 26.74 -25.07
C ASP A 209 -4.70 26.34 -23.92
N ASP A 210 -4.37 27.28 -23.03
CA ASP A 210 -3.58 26.98 -21.82
C ASP A 210 -4.32 26.01 -20.89
N GLU A 211 -5.64 26.18 -20.78
CA GLU A 211 -6.50 25.32 -19.97
C GLU A 211 -6.64 23.92 -20.58
N LEU A 212 -6.76 23.82 -21.90
CA LEU A 212 -6.75 22.55 -22.62
C LEU A 212 -5.42 21.82 -22.43
N LEU A 213 -4.28 22.51 -22.60
CA LEU A 213 -2.96 21.93 -22.42
C LEU A 213 -2.76 21.43 -20.98
N HIS A 214 -3.16 22.22 -19.98
CA HIS A 214 -3.09 21.82 -18.58
C HIS A 214 -3.99 20.61 -18.27
N SER A 215 -5.16 20.52 -18.90
CA SER A 215 -6.07 19.36 -18.78
C SER A 215 -5.44 18.09 -19.36
N ILE A 216 -4.83 18.18 -20.55
CA ILE A 216 -4.10 17.08 -21.19
C ILE A 216 -2.94 16.63 -20.29
N GLU A 217 -2.12 17.56 -19.81
CA GLU A 217 -1.02 17.24 -18.91
C GLU A 217 -1.47 16.53 -17.63
N ASN A 218 -2.56 17.01 -17.01
CA ASN A 218 -3.12 16.39 -15.82
C ASN A 218 -3.61 14.97 -16.10
N THR A 219 -4.27 14.78 -17.25
CA THR A 219 -4.76 13.47 -17.69
C THR A 219 -3.59 12.49 -17.86
N THR A 220 -2.55 12.88 -18.59
CA THR A 220 -1.34 12.05 -18.76
C THR A 220 -0.66 11.74 -17.42
N LYS A 221 -0.54 12.72 -16.52
CA LYS A 221 0.03 12.50 -15.16
C LYS A 221 -0.79 11.49 -14.36
N SER A 222 -2.12 11.55 -14.48
CA SER A 222 -3.04 10.64 -13.80
C SER A 222 -3.00 9.22 -14.36
N GLU A 223 -2.97 9.07 -15.69
CA GLU A 223 -2.82 7.79 -16.36
C GLU A 223 -1.51 7.12 -15.93
N ASN A 224 -0.41 7.87 -15.94
CA ASN A 224 0.89 7.37 -15.48
C ASN A 224 0.86 6.95 -14.00
N ALA A 225 0.21 7.73 -13.13
CA ALA A 225 0.07 7.38 -11.72
C ALA A 225 -0.77 6.12 -11.53
N THR A 226 -1.84 5.97 -12.32
CA THR A 226 -2.71 4.79 -12.31
C THR A 226 -1.96 3.54 -12.75
N VAL A 227 -1.26 3.60 -13.89
CA VAL A 227 -0.45 2.49 -14.40
C VAL A 227 0.59 2.09 -13.36
N MET A 228 1.32 3.07 -12.81
CA MET A 228 2.35 2.82 -11.81
C MET A 228 1.78 2.16 -10.54
N LEU A 229 0.64 2.63 -10.04
CA LEU A 229 -0.02 2.05 -8.88
C LEU A 229 -0.39 0.58 -9.11
N LEU A 230 -0.97 0.26 -10.27
CA LEU A 230 -1.31 -1.11 -10.63
C LEU A 230 -0.05 -1.98 -10.78
N THR A 231 1.01 -1.44 -11.38
CA THR A 231 2.30 -2.14 -11.50
C THR A 231 2.89 -2.47 -10.14
N ILE A 232 2.90 -1.53 -9.18
CA ILE A 232 3.38 -1.80 -7.81
C ILE A 232 2.59 -2.96 -7.18
N CYS A 233 1.26 -2.93 -7.28
CA CYS A 233 0.41 -4.00 -6.75
C CYS A 233 0.71 -5.35 -7.42
N MET A 234 0.91 -5.38 -8.74
CA MET A 234 1.30 -6.59 -9.47
C MET A 234 2.66 -7.14 -9.00
N ILE A 235 3.65 -6.27 -8.80
CA ILE A 235 4.99 -6.67 -8.33
C ILE A 235 4.90 -7.29 -6.94
N ILE A 236 4.16 -6.68 -6.01
CA ILE A 236 3.99 -7.20 -4.65
C ILE A 236 3.29 -8.57 -4.69
N ASN A 237 2.23 -8.71 -5.49
CA ASN A 237 1.53 -9.99 -5.64
C ASN A 237 2.44 -11.07 -6.23
N GLN A 238 3.34 -10.69 -7.14
CA GLN A 238 4.35 -11.60 -7.66
C GLN A 238 5.34 -12.03 -6.57
N PHE A 239 5.81 -11.11 -5.71
CA PHE A 239 6.65 -11.48 -4.56
C PHE A 239 5.92 -12.48 -3.66
N VAL A 240 4.66 -12.20 -3.32
CA VAL A 240 3.81 -13.09 -2.51
C VAL A 240 3.70 -14.48 -3.14
N LYS A 241 3.38 -14.53 -4.44
CA LYS A 241 3.23 -15.79 -5.18
C LYS A 241 4.54 -16.59 -5.18
N GLU A 242 5.67 -15.94 -5.46
CA GLU A 242 6.97 -16.61 -5.50
C GLU A 242 7.40 -17.11 -4.12
N ILE A 243 7.22 -16.31 -3.04
CA ILE A 243 7.53 -16.74 -1.67
C ILE A 243 6.68 -17.96 -1.28
N ASN A 244 5.38 -17.96 -1.63
CA ASN A 244 4.47 -19.08 -1.35
C ASN A 244 4.83 -20.39 -2.09
N THR A 245 5.70 -20.33 -3.10
CA THR A 245 6.16 -21.53 -3.81
C THR A 245 7.39 -22.19 -3.18
N LEU A 246 8.01 -21.52 -2.21
CA LEU A 246 9.21 -22.00 -1.54
C LEU A 246 8.86 -23.10 -0.53
N GLN A 247 9.77 -24.08 -0.38
CA GLN A 247 9.67 -25.08 0.67
C GLN A 247 10.08 -24.46 2.02
N LYS A 248 9.33 -24.80 3.08
CA LYS A 248 9.52 -24.22 4.43
C LYS A 248 10.74 -24.79 5.15
N ASP A 249 11.19 -25.96 4.73
CA ASP A 249 12.30 -26.77 5.25
C ASP A 249 13.53 -26.77 4.32
N GLU A 250 13.71 -25.71 3.53
CA GLU A 250 14.86 -25.56 2.64
C GLU A 250 15.59 -24.23 2.83
N ASP A 251 16.90 -24.25 2.54
CA ASP A 251 17.75 -23.07 2.54
C ASP A 251 17.45 -22.21 1.30
N ASN A 252 16.44 -21.33 1.41
CA ASN A 252 16.00 -20.45 0.33
C ASN A 252 16.92 -19.24 0.08
N LYS A 253 18.21 -19.35 0.43
CA LYS A 253 19.18 -18.23 0.50
C LYS A 253 19.30 -17.45 -0.81
N GLU A 254 19.45 -18.17 -1.93
CA GLU A 254 19.66 -17.54 -3.24
C GLU A 254 18.44 -16.70 -3.65
N PHE A 255 17.25 -17.29 -3.55
CA PHE A 255 16.00 -16.59 -3.84
C PHE A 255 15.81 -15.38 -2.94
N LEU A 256 15.97 -15.54 -1.63
CA LEU A 256 15.75 -14.45 -0.66
C LEU A 256 16.76 -13.31 -0.84
N SER A 257 18.01 -13.60 -1.23
CA SER A 257 18.98 -12.56 -1.59
C SER A 257 18.55 -11.75 -2.82
N VAL A 258 17.97 -12.41 -3.83
CA VAL A 258 17.43 -11.73 -5.02
C VAL A 258 16.19 -10.92 -4.65
N LEU A 259 15.29 -11.48 -3.84
CA LEU A 259 14.09 -10.79 -3.36
C LEU A 259 14.45 -9.52 -2.58
N LEU A 260 15.45 -9.56 -1.69
CA LEU A 260 15.92 -8.40 -0.94
C LEU A 260 16.31 -7.23 -1.87
N SER A 261 17.03 -7.54 -2.95
CA SER A 261 17.42 -6.55 -3.97
C SER A 261 16.21 -6.00 -4.73
N ARG A 262 15.23 -6.86 -5.04
CA ARG A 262 14.00 -6.46 -5.74
C ARG A 262 13.10 -5.57 -4.87
N ILE A 263 13.02 -5.84 -3.57
CA ILE A 263 12.31 -4.97 -2.62
C ILE A 263 12.98 -3.59 -2.59
N GLN A 264 14.32 -3.54 -2.55
CA GLN A 264 15.04 -2.26 -2.62
C GLN A 264 14.74 -1.50 -3.92
N ASN A 265 14.79 -2.18 -5.07
CA ASN A 265 14.43 -1.57 -6.35
C ASN A 265 12.99 -1.05 -6.36
N LEU A 266 12.05 -1.73 -5.69
CA LEU A 266 10.67 -1.25 -5.55
C LEU A 266 10.58 0.02 -4.69
N PHE A 267 11.35 0.13 -3.60
CA PHE A 267 11.45 1.37 -2.82
C PHE A 267 12.02 2.52 -3.65
N ASP A 268 13.05 2.25 -4.45
CA ASP A 268 13.69 3.24 -5.32
C ASP A 268 12.89 3.54 -6.59
N MET A 269 11.83 2.77 -6.83
CA MET A 269 11.00 2.80 -8.04
C MET A 269 11.78 2.47 -9.33
N ASP A 270 12.89 1.73 -9.23
CA ASP A 270 13.64 1.18 -10.36
C ASP A 270 13.08 -0.18 -10.79
N ILE A 271 11.84 -0.16 -11.30
CA ILE A 271 11.04 -1.37 -11.55
C ILE A 271 11.06 -1.86 -13.00
N LYS A 272 11.98 -1.38 -13.84
CA LYS A 272 12.03 -1.76 -15.27
C LYS A 272 12.18 -3.27 -15.47
N SER A 273 13.07 -3.89 -14.71
CA SER A 273 13.32 -5.33 -14.77
C SER A 273 12.09 -6.14 -14.35
N GLU A 274 11.33 -5.65 -13.36
CA GLU A 274 10.09 -6.28 -12.90
C GLU A 274 8.96 -6.13 -13.93
N ILE A 275 8.85 -4.99 -14.60
CA ILE A 275 7.90 -4.80 -15.72
C ILE A 275 8.18 -5.81 -16.84
N THR A 276 9.45 -5.98 -17.22
CA THR A 276 9.82 -6.95 -18.26
C THR A 276 9.44 -8.39 -17.86
N LYS A 277 9.61 -8.76 -16.59
CA LYS A 277 9.20 -10.09 -16.09
C LYS A 277 7.68 -10.28 -16.18
N LEU A 278 6.91 -9.29 -15.74
CA LEU A 278 5.44 -9.33 -15.82
C LEU A 278 4.93 -9.47 -17.26
N GLN A 279 5.57 -8.79 -18.22
CA GLN A 279 5.23 -8.90 -19.65
C GLN A 279 5.45 -10.33 -20.16
N ILE A 280 6.58 -10.95 -19.83
CA ILE A 280 6.89 -12.33 -20.24
C ILE A 280 5.88 -13.34 -19.64
N GLU A 281 5.40 -13.10 -18.42
CA GLU A 281 4.39 -13.97 -17.80
C GLU A 281 3.01 -13.83 -18.44
N LEU A 282 2.62 -12.63 -18.87
CA LEU A 282 1.35 -12.38 -19.56
C LEU A 282 1.30 -12.97 -20.97
N GLU A 283 2.46 -13.21 -21.59
CA GLU A 283 2.59 -13.81 -22.93
C GLU A 283 2.60 -15.35 -22.93
N LYS A 284 2.58 -15.99 -21.75
CA LYS A 284 2.55 -17.45 -21.57
C LYS A 284 1.13 -17.95 -21.28
#